data_AF-A0A954LUZ7-F1
#
_entry.id   AF-A0A954LUZ7-F1
#
_cell.length_a   1.000
_cell.length_b   1.000
_cell.length_c   1.000
_cell.angle_alpha   90.00
_cell.angle_beta   90.00
_cell.angle_gamma   90.00
#
_symmetry.space_group_name_H-M   'P 1'
#
loop_
_entity.id
_entity.type
_entity.pdbx_description
1 polymer ?
#
loop_
_entity_poly.entity_id
_entity_poly.type
_entity_poly.pdbx_seq_one_letter_code
_entity_poly.pdbx_strand_id
1 'polypeptide(L)'
;MDPVVGLGLLGLTGYGAYKAAQGTVRYARRHRSLRSARQMSERLAQGNVDVRQQNYQRQAEQNRRMQLAILHLDHGPDPDFRRAANVARNSRDVPTGFRRRQYQRLRPLLVQHYRRCQQRGTPAEILLESLTELVEAMGLQDYEADYIRQEAERLQAQRPTATPMNTVHDFQQRLTQAQQEHDQRVQAIRSLTNVSDDIREQLLEAEDQRYQHTLFNGREH
;
A
#
# COMPACT_ATOMS: atom_id res chain seq x y z
N MET A 1 -72.93 -34.09 51.68
CA MET A 1 -72.20 -33.68 50.46
C MET A 1 -71.81 -32.24 50.66
N ASP A 2 -70.61 -32.01 51.22
CA ASP A 2 -70.17 -30.70 51.70
C ASP A 2 -69.73 -29.76 50.56
N PRO A 3 -70.32 -28.55 50.44
CA PRO A 3 -69.98 -27.58 49.40
C PRO A 3 -68.62 -26.87 49.63
N VAL A 4 -67.93 -27.16 50.73
CA VAL A 4 -66.70 -26.47 51.14
C VAL A 4 -65.47 -26.93 50.35
N VAL A 5 -65.49 -28.14 49.78
CA VAL A 5 -64.35 -28.69 49.02
C VAL A 5 -64.26 -28.10 47.60
N GLY A 6 -65.36 -27.59 47.04
CA GLY A 6 -65.40 -27.03 45.67
C GLY A 6 -64.72 -25.67 45.50
N LEU A 7 -64.65 -24.85 46.57
CA LEU A 7 -64.09 -23.49 46.50
C LEU A 7 -62.57 -23.43 46.72
N GLY A 8 -61.97 -24.44 47.36
CA GLY A 8 -60.51 -24.50 47.57
C GLY A 8 -59.71 -24.78 46.29
N LEU A 9 -60.31 -25.48 45.31
CA LEU A 9 -59.65 -25.89 44.06
C LEU A 9 -59.56 -24.77 43.00
N LEU A 10 -60.43 -23.74 43.07
CA LEU A 10 -60.40 -22.59 42.16
C LEU A 10 -59.35 -21.54 42.54
N GLY A 11 -58.98 -21.43 43.82
CA GLY A 11 -57.94 -20.50 44.28
C GLY A 11 -56.51 -20.91 43.87
N LEU A 12 -56.23 -22.22 43.87
CA LEU A 12 -54.89 -22.76 43.52
C LEU A 12 -54.60 -22.71 42.02
N THR A 13 -55.61 -22.87 41.16
CA THR A 13 -55.45 -22.76 39.70
C THR A 13 -55.20 -21.31 39.25
N GLY A 14 -55.87 -20.33 39.87
CA GLY A 14 -55.66 -18.91 39.59
C GLY A 14 -54.25 -18.39 39.96
N TYR A 15 -53.72 -18.81 41.11
CA TYR A 15 -52.40 -18.35 41.58
C TYR A 15 -51.24 -18.94 40.73
N GLY A 16 -51.36 -20.20 40.31
CA GLY A 16 -50.41 -20.84 39.39
C GLY A 16 -50.36 -20.16 38.01
N ALA A 17 -51.53 -19.83 37.44
CA ALA A 17 -51.63 -19.12 36.17
C ALA A 17 -51.03 -17.70 36.26
N TYR A 18 -51.24 -16.99 37.36
CA TYR A 18 -50.68 -15.65 37.57
C TYR A 18 -49.14 -15.66 37.67
N LYS A 19 -48.55 -16.60 38.42
CA LYS A 19 -47.09 -16.74 38.49
C LYS A 19 -46.47 -17.20 37.17
N ALA A 20 -47.13 -18.09 36.43
CA ALA A 20 -46.70 -18.50 35.10
C ALA A 20 -46.72 -17.32 34.11
N ALA A 21 -47.76 -16.48 34.16
CA ALA A 21 -47.86 -15.26 33.35
C ALA A 21 -46.78 -14.22 33.71
N GLN A 22 -46.44 -14.04 35.00
CA GLN A 22 -45.34 -13.15 35.38
C GLN A 22 -43.97 -13.67 34.91
N GLY A 23 -43.76 -14.99 34.91
CA GLY A 23 -42.54 -15.63 34.40
C GLY A 23 -42.36 -15.42 32.89
N THR A 24 -43.42 -15.63 32.09
CA THR A 24 -43.38 -15.44 30.63
C THR A 24 -43.20 -13.98 30.25
N VAL A 25 -43.81 -13.03 30.97
CA VAL A 25 -43.61 -11.58 30.75
C VAL A 25 -42.18 -11.16 31.05
N ARG A 26 -41.55 -11.69 32.12
CA ARG A 26 -40.13 -11.42 32.43
C ARG A 26 -39.20 -12.03 31.39
N TYR A 27 -39.48 -13.24 30.91
CA TYR A 27 -38.69 -13.89 29.86
C TYR A 27 -38.80 -13.15 28.51
N ALA A 28 -40.01 -12.70 28.14
CA ALA A 28 -40.25 -11.91 26.93
C ALA A 28 -39.59 -10.52 26.99
N ARG A 29 -39.62 -9.84 28.15
CA ARG A 29 -38.89 -8.58 28.36
C ARG A 29 -37.37 -8.76 28.25
N ARG A 30 -36.82 -9.83 28.84
CA ARG A 30 -35.39 -10.13 28.77
C ARG A 30 -34.95 -10.41 27.32
N HIS A 31 -35.72 -11.16 26.55
CA HIS A 31 -35.45 -11.39 25.13
C HIS A 31 -35.55 -10.13 24.27
N ARG A 32 -36.53 -9.24 24.51
CA ARG A 32 -36.60 -7.95 23.81
C ARG A 32 -35.40 -7.06 24.14
N SER A 33 -35.00 -6.98 25.41
CA SER A 33 -33.84 -6.18 25.84
C SER A 33 -32.52 -6.68 25.26
N LEU A 34 -32.35 -8.00 25.09
CA LEU A 34 -31.16 -8.58 24.47
C LEU A 34 -31.12 -8.34 22.95
N ARG A 35 -32.27 -8.36 22.27
CA ARG A 35 -32.34 -8.03 20.83
C ARG A 35 -32.08 -6.55 20.57
N SER A 36 -32.63 -5.65 21.39
CA SER A 36 -32.35 -4.21 21.28
C SER A 36 -30.89 -3.88 21.62
N ALA A 37 -30.29 -4.56 22.60
CA ALA A 37 -28.88 -4.39 22.92
C ALA A 37 -27.97 -4.86 21.77
N ARG A 38 -28.30 -5.99 21.11
CA ARG A 38 -27.57 -6.47 19.93
C ARG A 38 -27.66 -5.49 18.75
N GLN A 39 -28.85 -5.01 18.42
CA GLN A 39 -29.03 -4.01 17.36
C GLN A 39 -28.29 -2.70 17.65
N MET A 40 -28.25 -2.26 18.91
CA MET A 40 -27.49 -1.07 19.30
C MET A 40 -25.98 -1.32 19.20
N SER A 41 -25.49 -2.49 19.61
CA SER A 41 -24.08 -2.87 19.44
C SER A 41 -23.66 -3.01 17.98
N GLU A 42 -24.53 -3.53 17.11
CA GLU A 42 -24.28 -3.64 15.66
C GLU A 42 -24.21 -2.25 15.01
N ARG A 43 -25.08 -1.32 15.39
CA ARG A 43 -25.02 0.08 14.91
C ARG A 43 -23.75 0.81 15.36
N LEU A 44 -23.33 0.60 16.62
CA LEU A 44 -22.07 1.15 17.12
C LEU A 44 -20.85 0.51 16.46
N ALA A 45 -20.90 -0.79 16.17
CA ALA A 45 -19.85 -1.48 15.43
C ALA A 45 -19.75 -0.99 13.98
N GLN A 46 -20.88 -0.80 13.29
CA GLN A 46 -20.94 -0.24 11.93
C GLN A 46 -20.41 1.20 11.89
N GLY A 47 -20.84 2.07 12.81
CA GLY A 47 -20.31 3.43 12.88
C GLY A 47 -18.80 3.50 13.13
N ASN A 48 -18.25 2.57 13.93
CA ASN A 48 -16.80 2.46 14.14
C ASN A 48 -16.05 1.94 12.91
N VAL A 49 -16.66 1.07 12.10
CA VAL A 49 -16.08 0.59 10.83
C VAL A 49 -16.04 1.73 9.80
N ASP A 50 -17.12 2.50 9.67
CA ASP A 50 -17.21 3.60 8.72
C ASP A 50 -16.18 4.71 9.02
N VAL A 51 -16.04 5.09 10.30
CA VAL A 51 -15.04 6.08 10.73
C VAL A 51 -13.61 5.58 10.50
N ARG A 52 -13.34 4.29 10.79
CA ARG A 52 -12.03 3.69 10.50
C ARG A 52 -11.74 3.70 8.99
N GLN A 53 -12.71 3.31 8.17
CA GLN A 53 -12.55 3.25 6.72
C GLN A 53 -12.32 4.64 6.12
N GLN A 54 -13.04 5.67 6.59
CA GLN A 54 -12.79 7.05 6.18
C GLN A 54 -11.39 7.53 6.57
N ASN A 55 -10.91 7.19 7.77
CA ASN A 55 -9.55 7.55 8.20
C ASN A 55 -8.48 6.84 7.35
N TYR A 56 -8.69 5.55 7.00
CA TYR A 56 -7.79 4.82 6.10
C TYR A 56 -7.76 5.44 4.70
N GLN A 57 -8.91 5.83 4.16
CA GLN A 57 -8.98 6.50 2.85
C GLN A 57 -8.26 7.85 2.85
N ARG A 58 -8.50 8.69 3.87
CA ARG A 58 -7.80 9.97 4.02
C ARG A 58 -6.29 9.79 4.08
N GLN A 59 -5.82 8.81 4.85
CA GLN A 59 -4.39 8.49 4.93
C GLN A 59 -3.83 8.00 3.58
N ALA A 60 -4.56 7.14 2.87
CA ALA A 60 -4.16 6.63 1.56
C ALA A 60 -4.06 7.75 0.51
N GLU A 61 -5.01 8.70 0.52
CA GLU A 61 -5.00 9.86 -0.37
C GLU A 61 -3.82 10.79 -0.09
N GLN A 62 -3.56 11.11 1.18
CA GLN A 62 -2.41 11.94 1.57
C GLN A 62 -1.09 11.27 1.17
N ASN A 63 -0.96 9.97 1.38
CA ASN A 63 0.19 9.19 0.94
C ASN A 63 0.41 9.27 -0.57
N ARG A 64 -0.67 9.09 -1.35
CA ARG A 64 -0.62 9.18 -2.82
C ARG A 64 -0.19 10.57 -3.27
N ARG A 65 -0.73 11.64 -2.65
CA ARG A 65 -0.35 13.02 -2.97
C ARG A 65 1.13 13.29 -2.70
N MET A 66 1.65 12.82 -1.57
CA MET A 66 3.07 12.94 -1.22
C MET A 66 3.95 12.20 -2.24
N GLN A 67 3.61 10.95 -2.58
CA GLN A 67 4.35 10.17 -3.58
C GLN A 67 4.36 10.85 -4.95
N LEU A 68 3.20 11.32 -5.41
CA LEU A 68 3.09 12.04 -6.68
C LEU A 68 3.91 13.32 -6.68
N ALA A 69 3.93 14.07 -5.57
CA ALA A 69 4.73 15.28 -5.45
C ALA A 69 6.24 14.99 -5.59
N ILE A 70 6.72 13.89 -5.01
CA ILE A 70 8.13 13.48 -5.10
C ILE A 70 8.45 12.91 -6.50
N LEU A 71 7.56 12.11 -7.09
CA LEU A 71 7.73 11.61 -8.46
C LEU A 71 7.73 12.74 -9.50
N HIS A 72 6.91 13.77 -9.28
CA HIS A 72 6.88 14.95 -10.15
C HIS A 72 8.14 15.81 -10.04
N LEU A 73 8.99 15.65 -9.02
CA LEU A 73 10.31 16.30 -9.00
C LEU A 73 11.15 15.87 -10.20
N ASP A 74 11.00 14.62 -10.66
CA ASP A 74 11.79 14.13 -11.79
C ASP A 74 11.33 14.74 -13.13
N HIS A 75 10.08 15.18 -13.24
CA HIS A 75 9.49 15.66 -14.50
C HIS A 75 9.22 17.17 -14.51
N GLY A 76 9.33 17.81 -13.35
CA GLY A 76 9.03 19.23 -13.18
C GLY A 76 10.14 20.15 -13.71
N PRO A 77 9.78 21.36 -14.17
CA PRO A 77 10.74 22.43 -14.45
C PRO A 77 11.30 23.06 -13.16
N ASP A 78 10.70 22.75 -12.00
CA ASP A 78 11.03 23.36 -10.72
C ASP A 78 12.46 22.96 -10.28
N PRO A 79 13.34 23.94 -9.99
CA PRO A 79 14.72 23.68 -9.57
C PRO A 79 14.87 23.21 -8.12
N ASP A 80 13.78 23.24 -7.31
CA ASP A 80 13.84 23.12 -5.86
C ASP A 80 12.91 22.03 -5.27
N PHE A 81 13.29 21.48 -4.12
CA PHE A 81 12.50 20.48 -3.37
C PHE A 81 11.32 21.08 -2.58
N ARG A 82 11.17 22.41 -2.59
CA ARG A 82 10.18 23.16 -1.77
C ARG A 82 8.74 22.73 -2.02
N ARG A 83 8.39 22.41 -3.27
CA ARG A 83 7.04 21.94 -3.61
C ARG A 83 6.73 20.59 -2.97
N ALA A 84 7.68 19.66 -3.02
CA ALA A 84 7.54 18.37 -2.35
C ALA A 84 7.52 18.54 -0.83
N ALA A 85 8.34 19.45 -0.28
CA ALA A 85 8.35 19.79 1.13
C ALA A 85 6.99 20.31 1.61
N ASN A 86 6.36 21.21 0.85
CA ASN A 86 5.01 21.72 1.16
C ASN A 86 3.95 20.61 1.17
N VAL A 87 3.99 19.67 0.22
CA VAL A 87 3.05 18.54 0.20
C VAL A 87 3.32 17.59 1.36
N ALA A 88 4.59 17.33 1.70
CA ALA A 88 4.96 16.53 2.87
C ALA A 88 4.50 17.19 4.17
N ARG A 89 4.69 18.51 4.33
CA ARG A 89 4.21 19.29 5.48
C ARG A 89 2.69 19.24 5.64
N ASN A 90 1.94 19.14 4.53
CA ASN A 90 0.48 19.01 4.52
C ASN A 90 0.00 17.57 4.75
N SER A 91 0.90 16.59 4.75
CA SER A 91 0.61 15.16 4.93
C SER A 91 1.02 14.68 6.32
N ARG A 92 0.68 15.46 7.37
CA ARG A 92 1.10 15.17 8.76
C ARG A 92 0.49 13.91 9.32
N ASP A 93 -0.72 13.53 8.88
CA ASP A 93 -1.46 12.39 9.41
C ASP A 93 -0.87 11.04 8.98
N VAL A 94 0.11 11.05 8.08
CA VAL A 94 0.86 9.85 7.68
C VAL A 94 1.78 9.41 8.83
N PRO A 95 1.76 8.14 9.25
CA PRO A 95 2.68 7.66 10.27
C PRO A 95 4.16 7.85 9.88
N THR A 96 5.00 8.32 10.82
CA THR A 96 6.44 8.58 10.58
C THR A 96 7.18 7.35 10.05
N GLY A 97 6.85 6.14 10.53
CA GLY A 97 7.44 4.91 10.03
C GLY A 97 7.13 4.64 8.55
N PHE A 98 5.97 5.09 8.07
CA PHE A 98 5.63 5.02 6.65
C PHE A 98 6.41 6.06 5.85
N ARG A 99 6.48 7.32 6.32
CA ARG A 99 7.28 8.38 5.68
C ARG A 99 8.74 7.97 5.52
N ARG A 100 9.34 7.35 6.55
CA ARG A 100 10.71 6.82 6.51
C ARG A 100 10.90 5.73 5.44
N ARG A 101 9.96 4.79 5.32
CA ARG A 101 10.00 3.77 4.25
C ARG A 101 9.85 4.38 2.86
N GLN A 102 9.00 5.39 2.71
CA GLN A 102 8.87 6.11 1.44
C GLN A 102 10.16 6.85 1.10
N TYR A 103 10.76 7.56 2.06
CA TYR A 103 12.06 8.20 1.89
C TYR A 103 13.13 7.20 1.43
N GLN A 104 13.26 6.04 2.07
CA GLN A 104 14.23 5.02 1.67
C GLN A 104 14.04 4.56 0.21
N ARG A 105 12.80 4.40 -0.23
CA ARG A 105 12.48 4.01 -1.62
C ARG A 105 12.74 5.14 -2.62
N LEU A 106 12.49 6.38 -2.22
CA LEU A 106 12.57 7.56 -3.08
C LEU A 106 13.94 8.26 -3.04
N ARG A 107 14.81 7.90 -2.09
CA ARG A 107 16.20 8.38 -1.97
C ARG A 107 16.97 8.38 -3.29
N PRO A 108 17.02 7.29 -4.09
CA PRO A 108 17.74 7.31 -5.36
C PRO A 108 17.22 8.38 -6.33
N LEU A 109 15.90 8.66 -6.34
CA LEU A 109 15.31 9.71 -7.16
C LEU A 109 15.70 11.10 -6.66
N LEU A 110 15.73 11.32 -5.34
CA LEU A 110 16.18 12.58 -4.76
C LEU A 110 17.64 12.87 -5.10
N VAL A 111 18.51 11.86 -5.03
CA VAL A 111 19.92 11.95 -5.43
C VAL A 111 20.04 12.29 -6.93
N GLN A 112 19.27 11.60 -7.78
CA GLN A 112 19.28 11.85 -9.22
C GLN A 112 18.78 13.27 -9.57
N HIS A 113 17.72 13.74 -8.92
CA HIS A 113 17.19 15.09 -9.10
C HIS A 113 18.19 16.15 -8.64
N TYR A 114 18.80 15.97 -7.46
CA TYR A 114 19.85 16.86 -6.93
C TYR A 114 21.00 17.03 -7.94
N ARG A 115 21.50 15.91 -8.51
CA ARG A 115 22.53 15.94 -9.55
C ARG A 115 22.08 16.69 -10.81
N ARG A 116 20.83 16.50 -11.23
CA ARG A 116 20.28 17.18 -12.42
C ARG A 116 20.20 18.69 -12.21
N CYS A 117 19.75 19.14 -11.03
CA CYS A 117 19.68 20.56 -10.70
C CYS A 117 21.09 21.18 -10.61
N GLN A 118 22.06 20.47 -10.03
CA GLN A 118 23.46 20.91 -10.04
C GLN A 118 24.00 21.04 -11.47
N GLN A 119 23.71 20.09 -12.37
CA GLN A 119 24.12 20.16 -13.78
C GLN A 119 23.48 21.32 -14.55
N ARG A 120 22.29 21.76 -14.13
CA ARG A 120 21.59 22.94 -14.68
C ARG A 120 22.14 24.27 -14.13
N GLY A 121 23.06 24.23 -13.17
CA GLY A 121 23.67 25.41 -12.57
C GLY A 121 22.93 25.98 -11.37
N THR A 122 21.98 25.25 -10.79
CA THR A 122 21.35 25.67 -9.52
C THR A 122 22.40 25.64 -8.39
N PRO A 123 22.53 26.72 -7.59
CA PRO A 123 23.51 26.77 -6.51
C PRO A 123 23.23 25.68 -5.46
N ALA A 124 24.30 25.00 -5.03
CA ALA A 124 24.21 23.86 -4.12
C ALA A 124 23.60 24.22 -2.75
N GLU A 125 23.76 25.46 -2.30
CA GLU A 125 23.22 25.97 -1.04
C GLU A 125 21.69 26.00 -1.04
N ILE A 126 21.07 26.52 -2.11
CA ILE A 126 19.59 26.56 -2.26
C ILE A 126 19.01 25.15 -2.36
N LEU A 127 19.71 24.27 -3.08
CA LEU A 127 19.32 22.86 -3.19
C LEU A 127 19.40 22.15 -1.84
N LEU A 128 20.45 22.40 -1.05
CA LEU A 128 20.60 21.81 0.27
C LEU A 128 19.53 22.34 1.22
N GLU A 129 19.29 23.65 1.27
CA GLU A 129 18.24 24.26 2.09
C GLU A 129 16.87 23.65 1.78
N SER A 130 16.48 23.63 0.50
CA SER A 130 15.20 23.06 0.10
C SER A 130 15.10 21.54 0.35
N LEU A 131 16.21 20.81 0.25
CA LEU A 131 16.26 19.40 0.59
C LEU A 131 16.10 19.16 2.09
N THR A 132 16.76 19.97 2.93
CA THR A 132 16.61 19.93 4.38
C THR A 132 15.15 20.19 4.76
N GLU A 133 14.51 21.19 4.17
CA GLU A 133 13.07 21.44 4.39
C GLU A 133 12.19 20.23 4.04
N LEU A 134 12.51 19.50 2.98
CA LEU A 134 11.80 18.29 2.58
C LEU A 134 12.03 17.15 3.60
N VAL A 135 13.26 16.95 4.03
CA VAL A 135 13.65 15.90 5.00
C VAL A 135 13.00 16.15 6.36
N GLU A 136 13.03 17.39 6.85
CA GLU A 136 12.33 17.82 8.06
C GLU A 136 10.81 17.62 7.92
N ALA A 137 10.22 17.98 6.78
CA ALA A 137 8.80 17.80 6.50
C ALA A 137 8.39 16.32 6.52
N MET A 138 9.30 15.40 6.20
CA MET A 138 9.09 13.95 6.31
C MET A 138 9.24 13.43 7.75
N GLY A 139 9.72 14.26 8.68
CA GLY A 139 10.01 13.90 10.07
C GLY A 139 11.30 13.08 10.20
N LEU A 140 12.27 13.35 9.32
CA LEU A 140 13.61 12.76 9.35
C LEU A 140 14.59 13.79 9.93
N GLN A 141 15.82 13.34 10.15
CA GLN A 141 16.89 14.16 10.72
C GLN A 141 17.66 14.87 9.60
N ASP A 142 18.13 16.09 9.85
CA ASP A 142 18.73 16.98 8.85
C ASP A 142 19.97 16.38 8.18
N TYR A 143 20.70 15.51 8.89
CA TYR A 143 21.86 14.80 8.35
C TYR A 143 21.53 13.93 7.11
N GLU A 144 20.27 13.53 6.93
CA GLU A 144 19.83 12.77 5.75
C GLU A 144 19.91 13.61 4.46
N ALA A 145 19.79 14.94 4.57
CA ALA A 145 20.01 15.86 3.44
C ALA A 145 21.50 15.91 3.06
N ASP A 146 22.40 15.95 4.06
CA ASP A 146 23.84 15.91 3.84
C ASP A 146 24.29 14.59 3.18
N TYR A 147 23.70 13.45 3.57
CA TYR A 147 23.98 12.17 2.92
C TYR A 147 23.61 12.17 1.44
N ILE A 148 22.45 12.74 1.09
CA ILE A 148 22.03 12.86 -0.31
C ILE A 148 23.00 13.74 -1.11
N ARG A 149 23.44 14.88 -0.54
CA ARG A 149 24.46 15.73 -1.16
C ARG A 149 25.75 14.95 -1.41
N GLN A 150 26.29 14.30 -0.39
CA GLN A 150 27.55 13.54 -0.51
C GLN A 150 27.44 12.41 -1.53
N GLU A 151 26.29 11.72 -1.58
CA GLU A 151 26.04 10.64 -2.53
C GLU A 151 25.89 11.17 -3.96
N ALA A 152 25.23 12.30 -4.15
CA ALA A 152 25.13 12.99 -5.44
C ALA A 152 26.50 13.43 -5.96
N GLU A 153 27.31 14.05 -5.10
CA GLU A 153 28.69 14.48 -5.40
C GLU A 153 29.57 13.28 -5.76
N ARG A 154 29.49 12.20 -4.98
CA ARG A 154 30.22 10.95 -5.25
C ARG A 154 29.86 10.38 -6.63
N LEU A 155 28.58 10.31 -6.97
CA LEU A 155 28.13 9.80 -8.26
C LEU A 155 28.48 10.75 -9.41
N GLN A 156 28.61 12.05 -9.16
CA GLN A 156 29.10 13.01 -10.14
C GLN A 156 30.61 12.88 -10.38
N ALA A 157 31.39 12.69 -9.31
CA ALA A 157 32.82 12.39 -9.38
C ALA A 157 33.09 11.05 -10.08
N GLN A 158 32.20 10.08 -9.92
CA GLN A 158 32.23 8.79 -10.59
C GLN A 158 31.64 8.80 -12.00
N ARG A 159 31.44 9.97 -12.65
CA ARG A 159 31.00 10.04 -14.05
C ARG A 159 31.86 9.07 -14.87
N PRO A 160 31.29 7.96 -15.38
CA PRO A 160 32.02 7.17 -16.35
C PRO A 160 32.28 8.11 -17.51
N THR A 161 33.56 8.31 -17.84
CA THR A 161 33.97 8.91 -19.11
C THR A 161 33.13 8.24 -20.18
N ALA A 162 32.23 9.02 -20.78
CA ALA A 162 31.25 8.53 -21.73
C ALA A 162 31.97 7.85 -22.89
N THR A 163 32.10 6.53 -22.81
CA THR A 163 32.18 5.71 -24.01
C THR A 163 30.78 5.79 -24.60
N PRO A 164 30.60 6.26 -25.84
CA PRO A 164 29.26 6.37 -26.42
C PRO A 164 28.58 5.00 -26.31
N MET A 165 27.38 4.97 -25.71
CA MET A 165 26.51 3.80 -25.74
C MET A 165 26.36 3.38 -27.19
N ASN A 166 27.04 2.29 -27.57
CA ASN A 166 26.80 1.60 -28.82
C ASN A 166 25.46 0.88 -28.63
N THR A 167 24.36 1.60 -28.80
CA THR A 167 22.96 1.14 -28.62
C THR A 167 22.66 -0.16 -29.36
N VAL A 168 23.39 -0.43 -30.43
CA VAL A 168 23.34 -1.68 -31.21
C VAL A 168 23.87 -2.87 -30.40
N HIS A 169 24.96 -2.69 -29.65
CA HIS A 169 25.57 -3.76 -28.88
C HIS A 169 24.78 -4.08 -27.61
N ASP A 170 24.20 -3.07 -26.96
CA ASP A 170 23.30 -3.25 -25.82
C ASP A 170 21.99 -3.95 -26.21
N PHE A 171 21.44 -3.63 -27.40
CA PHE A 171 20.27 -4.34 -27.93
C PHE A 171 20.59 -5.79 -28.27
N GLN A 172 21.73 -6.06 -28.93
CA GLN A 172 22.17 -7.42 -29.24
C GLN A 172 22.41 -8.24 -27.98
N GLN A 173 23.02 -7.66 -26.95
CA GLN A 173 23.23 -8.34 -25.67
C GLN A 173 21.89 -8.66 -24.99
N ARG A 174 20.95 -7.72 -24.96
CA ARG A 174 19.60 -7.96 -24.41
C ARG A 174 18.83 -9.04 -25.17
N LEU A 175 18.91 -9.05 -26.50
CA LEU A 175 18.25 -10.06 -27.32
C LEU A 175 18.88 -11.44 -27.12
N THR A 176 20.21 -11.50 -27.03
CA THR A 176 20.95 -12.74 -26.77
C THR A 176 20.61 -13.29 -25.38
N GLN A 177 20.54 -12.42 -24.37
CA GLN A 177 20.17 -12.81 -23.02
C GLN A 177 18.72 -13.32 -22.95
N ALA A 178 17.78 -12.60 -23.58
CA ALA A 178 16.38 -13.02 -23.62
C ALA A 178 16.21 -14.39 -24.29
N GLN A 179 16.93 -14.63 -25.39
CA GLN A 179 16.92 -15.92 -26.09
C GLN A 179 17.50 -17.05 -25.23
N GLN A 180 18.64 -16.81 -24.56
CA GLN A 180 19.24 -17.79 -23.65
C GLN A 180 18.32 -18.14 -22.47
N GLU A 181 17.65 -17.15 -21.88
CA GLU A 181 16.70 -17.39 -20.78
C GLU A 181 15.49 -18.21 -21.24
N HIS A 182 14.96 -17.93 -22.44
CA HIS A 182 13.87 -18.69 -23.02
C HIS A 182 14.26 -20.15 -23.27
N ASP A 183 15.41 -20.38 -23.92
CA ASP A 183 15.89 -21.73 -24.21
C ASP A 183 16.10 -22.55 -22.92
N GLN A 184 16.67 -21.93 -21.88
CA GLN A 184 16.86 -22.58 -20.57
C GLN A 184 15.53 -23.00 -19.93
N ARG A 185 14.51 -22.15 -20.00
CA ARG A 185 13.19 -22.44 -19.41
C ARG A 185 12.42 -23.48 -20.21
N VAL A 186 12.49 -23.43 -21.54
CA VAL A 186 11.90 -24.46 -22.40
C VAL A 186 12.55 -25.82 -22.11
N GLN A 187 13.88 -25.87 -21.97
CA GLN A 187 14.59 -27.10 -21.58
C GLN A 187 14.17 -27.58 -20.18
N ALA A 188 14.05 -26.67 -19.20
CA ALA A 188 13.58 -27.01 -17.86
C ALA A 188 12.17 -27.59 -17.89
N ILE A 189 11.23 -26.97 -18.61
CA ILE A 189 9.85 -27.45 -18.78
C ILE A 189 9.83 -28.83 -19.45
N ARG A 190 10.63 -29.04 -20.50
CA ARG A 190 10.75 -30.33 -21.19
C ARG A 190 11.35 -31.43 -20.30
N SER A 191 12.23 -31.05 -19.38
CA SER A 191 12.84 -31.98 -18.42
C SER A 191 11.93 -32.39 -17.26
N LEU A 192 10.74 -31.77 -17.11
CA LEU A 192 9.78 -32.13 -16.07
C LEU A 192 9.15 -33.49 -16.35
N THR A 193 9.58 -34.49 -15.60
CA THR A 193 9.13 -35.88 -15.69
C THR A 193 7.83 -36.17 -14.94
N ASN A 194 7.43 -35.30 -14.01
CA ASN A 194 6.25 -35.49 -13.13
C ASN A 194 5.04 -34.62 -13.52
N VAL A 195 4.94 -34.22 -14.78
CA VAL A 195 3.88 -33.34 -15.29
C VAL A 195 3.21 -34.01 -16.48
N SER A 196 1.87 -33.96 -16.54
CA SER A 196 1.12 -34.48 -17.67
C SER A 196 1.44 -33.72 -18.95
N ASP A 197 1.31 -34.39 -20.10
CA ASP A 197 1.65 -33.80 -21.40
C ASP A 197 0.83 -32.53 -21.68
N ASP A 198 -0.46 -32.51 -21.34
CA ASP A 198 -1.33 -31.33 -21.47
C ASP A 198 -0.85 -30.13 -20.65
N ILE A 199 -0.37 -30.35 -19.42
CA ILE A 199 0.15 -29.27 -18.57
C ILE A 199 1.51 -28.80 -19.08
N ARG A 200 2.33 -29.73 -19.60
CA ARG A 200 3.61 -29.37 -20.23
C ARG A 200 3.38 -28.49 -21.46
N GLU A 201 2.38 -28.81 -22.28
CA GLU A 201 2.01 -28.02 -23.46
C GLU A 201 1.54 -26.61 -23.07
N GLN A 202 0.68 -26.48 -22.05
CA GLN A 202 0.26 -25.17 -21.52
C GLN A 202 1.43 -24.34 -20.98
N LEU A 203 2.39 -24.96 -20.31
CA LEU A 203 3.58 -24.27 -19.79
C LEU A 203 4.50 -23.79 -20.91
N LEU A 204 4.65 -24.56 -21.99
CA LEU A 204 5.42 -24.15 -23.15
C LEU A 204 4.74 -22.98 -23.87
N GLU A 205 3.43 -23.05 -24.08
CA GLU A 205 2.66 -21.97 -24.71
C GLU A 205 2.74 -20.66 -23.88
N ALA A 206 2.66 -20.76 -22.56
CA ALA A 206 2.79 -19.61 -21.67
C ALA A 206 4.20 -18.97 -21.73
N GLU A 207 5.27 -19.76 -21.82
CA GLU A 207 6.64 -19.24 -21.94
C GLU A 207 6.89 -18.63 -23.33
N ASP A 208 6.30 -19.18 -24.40
CA ASP A 208 6.33 -18.61 -25.74
C ASP A 208 5.66 -17.22 -25.78
N GLN A 209 4.48 -17.10 -25.19
CA GLN A 209 3.77 -15.81 -25.07
C GLN A 209 4.58 -14.78 -24.28
N ARG A 210 5.24 -15.20 -23.19
CA ARG A 210 6.10 -14.36 -22.36
C ARG A 210 7.35 -13.90 -23.10
N TYR A 211 7.98 -14.78 -23.87
CA TYR A 211 9.13 -14.45 -24.71
C TYR A 211 8.76 -13.42 -25.77
N GLN A 212 7.64 -13.62 -26.47
CA GLN A 212 7.11 -12.63 -27.43
C GLN A 212 6.86 -11.27 -26.76
N HIS A 213 6.23 -11.25 -25.59
CA HIS A 213 6.02 -10.00 -24.84
C HIS A 213 7.33 -9.29 -24.50
N THR A 214 8.38 -10.04 -24.16
CA THR A 214 9.71 -9.50 -23.83
C THR A 214 10.39 -8.88 -25.07
N LEU A 215 10.20 -9.47 -26.25
CA LEU A 215 10.75 -8.97 -27.51
C LEU A 215 10.03 -7.72 -28.04
N PHE A 216 8.70 -7.64 -27.89
CA PHE A 216 7.88 -6.61 -28.55
C PHE A 216 7.41 -5.47 -27.63
N ASN A 217 7.20 -5.71 -26.34
CA ASN A 217 6.72 -4.68 -25.40
C ASN A 217 7.84 -3.96 -24.63
N GLY A 218 9.11 -4.34 -24.81
CA GLY A 218 10.26 -3.56 -24.33
C GLY A 218 10.54 -2.27 -25.12
N ARG A 219 9.66 -1.90 -26.07
CA ARG A 219 9.82 -0.78 -27.03
C ARG A 219 9.03 0.48 -26.67
N GLU A 220 8.28 0.49 -25.57
CA GLU A 220 7.56 1.67 -25.07
C GLU A 220 8.34 2.37 -23.94
N HIS A 221 9.49 2.97 -24.27
CA HIS A 221 10.11 4.04 -23.47
C HIS A 221 10.89 4.99 -24.37
#